data_AF-A0A1A9K5G3-F1
#
_entry.id   AF-A0A1A9K5G3-F1
#
_cell.length_a   1.000
_cell.length_b   1.000
_cell.length_c   1.000
_cell.angle_alpha   90.00
_cell.angle_beta   90.00
_cell.angle_gamma   90.00
#
_symmetry.space_group_name_H-M   'P 1'
#
loop_
_entity.id
_entity.type
_entity.pdbx_description
1 polymer ?
#
loop_
_entity_poly.entity_id
_entity_poly.type
_entity_poly.pdbx_seq_one_letter_code
_entity_poly.pdbx_strand_id
1 'polypeptide(L)'
;MSRKRRAFDASFKLQVVQMIKDQGLSITQVCRDMDLGETAVRRWVQQYEAELSGQAGVGKPLTPEQQRIRQLEAENRQLKQDNDLLKNRLPGAPRPIGLETRPLH
;
A
#
# COMPACT_ATOMS: atom_id res chain seq x y z
N MET A 1 -20.97 25.77 3.48
CA MET A 1 -20.75 25.28 2.11
C MET A 1 -19.75 24.12 2.16
N SER A 2 -20.18 22.87 1.96
CA SER A 2 -19.26 21.71 1.94
C SER A 2 -18.52 21.70 0.60
N ARG A 3 -17.20 21.93 0.62
CA ARG A 3 -16.36 21.84 -0.58
C ARG A 3 -16.34 20.39 -1.04
N LYS A 4 -16.77 20.13 -2.29
CA LYS A 4 -16.79 18.78 -2.87
C LYS A 4 -15.38 18.18 -2.78
N ARG A 5 -15.25 17.01 -2.15
CA ARG A 5 -13.94 16.33 -2.00
C ARG A 5 -13.42 15.94 -3.38
N ARG A 6 -12.29 16.52 -3.79
CA ARG A 6 -11.56 16.09 -4.99
C ARG A 6 -10.91 14.74 -4.69
N ALA A 7 -11.22 13.74 -5.51
CA ALA A 7 -10.51 12.46 -5.50
C ALA A 7 -9.34 12.54 -6.48
N PHE A 8 -8.19 12.03 -6.06
CA PHE A 8 -6.98 11.96 -6.90
C PHE A 8 -6.53 10.50 -6.99
N ASP A 9 -6.10 10.11 -8.19
CA ASP A 9 -5.54 8.79 -8.46
C ASP A 9 -4.20 8.57 -7.74
N ALA A 10 -3.86 7.30 -7.53
CA ALA A 10 -2.63 6.93 -6.83
C ALA A 10 -1.37 7.39 -7.60
N SER A 11 -1.38 7.27 -8.93
CA SER A 11 -0.31 7.74 -9.81
C SER A 11 -0.06 9.24 -9.67
N PHE A 12 -1.12 10.05 -9.66
CA PHE A 12 -1.02 11.49 -9.48
C PHE A 12 -0.42 11.86 -8.12
N LYS A 13 -0.89 11.21 -7.05
CA LYS A 13 -0.35 11.44 -5.71
C LYS A 13 1.13 11.04 -5.62
N LEU A 14 1.51 9.94 -6.25
CA LEU A 14 2.91 9.49 -6.30
C LEU A 14 3.79 10.52 -7.02
N GLN A 15 3.35 11.02 -8.18
CA GLN A 15 4.08 12.06 -8.92
C GLN A 15 4.30 13.33 -8.07
N VAL A 16 3.26 13.79 -7.36
CA VAL A 16 3.35 14.95 -6.46
C VAL A 16 4.39 14.72 -5.35
N VAL A 17 4.40 13.52 -4.77
CA VAL A 17 5.37 13.20 -3.71
C VAL A 17 6.78 13.09 -4.25
N GLN A 18 6.99 12.49 -5.43
CA GLN A 18 8.29 12.42 -6.10
C GLN A 18 8.84 13.80 -6.43
N MET A 19 7.99 14.73 -6.87
CA MET A 19 8.39 16.14 -7.06
C MET A 19 8.94 16.78 -5.78
N ILE A 20 8.36 16.44 -4.62
CA ILE A 20 8.81 16.98 -3.33
C ILE A 20 10.08 16.27 -2.84
N LYS A 21 10.12 14.95 -2.96
CA LYS A 21 11.19 14.11 -2.39
C LYS A 21 12.41 14.01 -3.28
N ASP A 22 12.23 13.75 -4.57
CA ASP A 22 13.31 13.53 -5.52
C ASP A 22 13.80 14.85 -6.13
N GLN A 23 12.89 15.77 -6.44
CA GLN A 23 13.24 17.06 -7.05
C GLN A 23 13.46 18.18 -6.02
N GLY A 24 13.22 17.91 -4.74
CA GLY A 24 13.46 18.86 -3.65
C GLY A 24 12.53 20.07 -3.65
N LEU A 25 11.39 20.01 -4.35
CA LEU A 25 10.44 21.11 -4.39
C LEU A 25 9.74 21.28 -3.04
N SER A 26 9.52 22.52 -2.62
CA SER A 26 8.79 22.78 -1.38
C SER A 26 7.32 22.39 -1.52
N ILE A 27 6.75 21.85 -0.44
CA ILE A 27 5.32 21.49 -0.38
C ILE A 27 4.46 22.70 -0.74
N THR A 28 4.80 23.89 -0.23
CA THR A 28 4.06 25.12 -0.49
C THR A 28 4.08 25.53 -1.96
N GLN A 29 5.22 25.35 -2.65
CA GLN A 29 5.33 25.62 -4.09
C GLN A 29 4.44 24.66 -4.88
N VAL A 30 4.56 23.36 -4.65
CA VAL A 30 3.77 22.33 -5.35
C VAL A 30 2.27 22.51 -5.09
N CYS A 31 1.89 22.87 -3.87
CA CYS A 31 0.50 23.18 -3.53
C CYS A 31 -0.06 24.37 -4.30
N ARG A 32 0.74 25.42 -4.52
CA ARG A 32 0.33 26.61 -5.28
C ARG A 32 0.21 26.30 -6.77
N ASP A 33 1.22 25.61 -7.33
CA ASP A 33 1.28 25.34 -8.77
C ASP A 33 0.21 24.35 -9.22
N MET A 34 -0.16 23.38 -8.37
CA MET A 34 -1.11 22.32 -8.71
C MET A 34 -2.50 22.51 -8.07
N ASP A 35 -2.74 23.62 -7.39
CA ASP A 35 -3.97 23.91 -6.61
C ASP A 35 -4.33 22.73 -5.67
N LEU A 36 -3.36 22.34 -4.82
CA LEU A 36 -3.50 21.24 -3.88
C LEU A 36 -3.54 21.75 -2.43
N GLY A 37 -4.36 21.10 -1.61
CA GLY A 37 -4.40 21.39 -0.17
C GLY A 37 -3.15 20.87 0.55
N GLU A 38 -2.46 21.75 1.27
CA GLU A 38 -1.21 21.42 1.98
C GLU A 38 -1.36 20.24 2.94
N THR A 39 -2.45 20.16 3.69
CA THR A 39 -2.73 19.04 4.59
C THR A 39 -2.83 17.70 3.85
N ALA A 40 -3.35 17.70 2.62
CA ALA A 40 -3.46 16.49 1.82
C ALA A 40 -2.08 16.04 1.31
N VAL A 41 -1.29 16.98 0.81
CA VAL A 41 0.07 16.69 0.32
C VAL A 41 0.97 16.18 1.44
N ARG A 42 0.93 16.80 2.63
CA ARG A 42 1.68 16.30 3.80
C ARG A 42 1.32 14.86 4.16
N ARG A 43 0.04 14.49 4.08
CA ARG A 43 -0.40 13.10 4.33
C ARG A 43 0.12 12.14 3.25
N TRP A 44 0.17 12.55 1.99
CA TRP A 44 0.71 11.70 0.92
C TRP A 44 2.22 11.48 1.08
N VAL A 45 2.96 12.52 1.48
CA VAL A 45 4.41 12.40 1.77
C VAL A 45 4.65 11.43 2.93
N GLN A 46 3.94 11.60 4.05
CA GLN A 46 4.06 10.66 5.19
C GLN A 46 3.71 9.23 4.79
N GLN A 47 2.67 9.05 3.96
CA GLN A 47 2.29 7.74 3.49
C GLN A 47 3.39 7.12 2.61
N TYR A 48 3.98 7.89 1.71
CA TYR A 48 5.08 7.43 0.85
C TYR A 48 6.33 7.06 1.67
N GLU A 49 6.68 7.81 2.71
CA GLU A 49 7.78 7.47 3.63
C GLU A 49 7.49 6.17 4.41
N ALA A 50 6.25 5.97 4.85
CA ALA A 50 5.83 4.73 5.49
C ALA A 50 5.96 3.54 4.51
N GLU A 51 5.54 3.71 3.26
CA GLU A 51 5.67 2.67 2.23
C GLU A 51 7.12 2.35 1.90
N LEU A 52 8.00 3.36 1.80
CA LEU A 52 9.45 3.17 1.62
C LEU A 52 10.12 2.43 2.78
N SER A 53 9.59 2.57 4.00
CA SER A 53 10.05 1.84 5.18
C SER A 53 9.39 0.47 5.35
N GLY A 54 8.62 0.01 4.34
CA GLY A 54 7.93 -1.28 4.35
C GLY A 54 6.70 -1.32 5.25
N GLN A 55 6.26 -0.18 5.79
CA GLN A 55 5.05 -0.08 6.60
C GLN A 55 3.81 0.10 5.72
N ALA A 56 2.73 -0.58 6.09
CA ALA A 56 1.44 -0.34 5.46
C ALA A 56 0.91 1.04 5.88
N GLY A 57 1.02 2.03 4.99
CA GLY A 57 0.43 3.34 5.20
C GLY A 57 -1.08 3.30 5.50
N VAL A 58 -1.60 4.37 6.10
CA VAL A 58 -2.99 4.48 6.61
C VAL A 58 -4.06 4.37 5.48
N GLY A 59 -3.65 4.46 4.21
CA GLY A 59 -4.55 4.53 3.05
C GLY A 59 -4.40 3.38 2.04
N LYS A 60 -4.95 3.58 0.84
CA LYS A 60 -4.63 2.74 -0.33
C LYS A 60 -3.18 3.01 -0.73
N PRO A 61 -2.38 1.98 -1.05
CA PRO A 61 -0.97 2.17 -1.28
C PRO A 61 -0.71 3.05 -2.50
N LEU A 62 0.26 3.95 -2.38
CA LEU A 62 0.66 4.90 -3.41
C LEU A 62 1.66 4.26 -4.39
N THR A 63 2.58 3.47 -3.86
CA THR A 63 3.60 2.76 -4.62
C THR A 63 3.02 1.47 -5.23
N PRO A 64 3.41 1.13 -6.47
CA PRO A 64 2.97 -0.10 -7.12
C PRO A 64 3.47 -1.35 -6.36
N GLU A 65 4.64 -1.25 -5.72
CA GLU A 65 5.18 -2.30 -4.86
C GLU A 65 4.27 -2.58 -3.66
N GLN A 66 3.86 -1.55 -2.91
CA GLN A 66 2.98 -1.74 -1.77
C GLN A 66 1.55 -2.15 -2.18
N GLN A 67 1.10 -1.75 -3.37
CA GLN A 67 -0.14 -2.27 -3.96
C GLN A 67 -0.05 -3.78 -4.18
N ARG A 68 1.06 -4.25 -4.74
CA ARG A 68 1.31 -5.68 -4.96
C ARG A 68 1.43 -6.44 -3.64
N ILE A 69 2.13 -5.88 -2.65
CA ILE A 69 2.23 -6.48 -1.31
C ILE A 69 0.84 -6.69 -0.71
N ARG A 70 -0.03 -5.67 -0.73
CA ARG A 70 -1.40 -5.82 -0.20
C ARG A 70 -2.23 -6.85 -0.96
N GLN A 71 -2.09 -6.89 -2.29
CA GLN A 71 -2.79 -7.88 -3.10
C GLN A 71 -2.32 -9.29 -2.73
N LEU A 72 -1.02 -9.53 -2.68
CA LEU A 72 -0.44 -10.81 -2.31
C LEU A 72 -0.81 -11.23 -0.88
N GLU A 73 -0.83 -10.30 0.07
CA GLU A 73 -1.30 -10.58 1.43
C GLU A 73 -2.78 -10.99 1.47
N ALA A 74 -3.63 -10.38 0.64
CA ALA A 74 -5.03 -10.74 0.54
C ALA A 74 -5.21 -12.14 -0.06
N GLU A 75 -4.49 -12.44 -1.14
CA GLU A 75 -4.48 -13.77 -1.77
C GLU A 75 -3.95 -14.83 -0.80
N ASN A 76 -2.89 -14.55 -0.05
CA ASN A 76 -2.32 -15.48 0.94
C ASN A 76 -3.31 -15.76 2.08
N ARG A 77 -4.04 -14.73 2.55
CA ARG A 77 -5.12 -14.91 3.54
C ARG A 77 -6.23 -15.80 3.02
N GLN A 78 -6.67 -15.58 1.77
CA GLN A 78 -7.70 -16.42 1.14
C GLN A 78 -7.23 -17.87 1.02
N LEU A 79 -6.03 -18.09 0.51
CA LEU A 79 -5.44 -19.43 0.36
C LEU A 79 -5.29 -20.15 1.70
N LYS A 80 -4.92 -19.44 2.77
CA LYS A 80 -4.87 -20.02 4.13
C LYS A 80 -6.25 -20.44 4.62
N GLN A 81 -7.27 -19.61 4.44
CA GLN A 81 -8.64 -19.93 4.81
C GLN A 81 -9.15 -21.17 4.05
N ASP A 82 -8.90 -21.24 2.74
CA ASP A 82 -9.28 -22.39 1.92
C ASP A 82 -8.54 -23.66 2.37
N ASN A 83 -7.25 -23.55 2.69
CA ASN A 83 -6.46 -24.66 3.20
C ASN A 83 -6.94 -25.16 4.57
N ASP A 84 -7.29 -24.24 5.48
CA ASP A 84 -7.82 -24.57 6.80
C ASP A 84 -9.21 -25.21 6.70
N LEU A 85 -10.06 -24.75 5.79
CA LEU A 85 -11.34 -25.38 5.49
C LEU A 85 -11.17 -26.81 4.96
N LEU A 86 -10.20 -27.05 4.08
CA LEU A 86 -9.91 -28.38 3.54
C LEU A 86 -9.33 -29.32 4.60
N LYS A 87 -8.41 -28.84 5.43
CA LYS A 87 -7.84 -29.61 6.55
C LYS A 87 -8.88 -30.01 7.57
N ASN A 88 -9.82 -29.12 7.90
CA ASN A 88 -10.85 -29.39 8.90
C ASN A 88 -11.96 -30.32 8.40
N ARG A 89 -12.09 -30.54 7.08
CA ARG A 89 -13.11 -31.41 6.49
C ARG A 89 -12.68 -32.87 6.28
N LEU A 90 -11.39 -33.20 6.40
CA LEU A 90 -10.88 -34.56 6.14
C LEU A 90 -10.27 -35.19 7.40
N PRO A 91 -10.94 -36.15 8.06
CA PRO A 91 -10.30 -36.94 9.12
C PRO A 91 -9.22 -37.82 8.50
N GLY A 92 -7.95 -37.55 8.82
CA GLY A 92 -6.79 -38.36 8.42
C GLY A 92 -5.96 -37.83 7.24
N ALA A 93 -6.21 -36.61 6.73
CA ALA A 93 -5.39 -36.06 5.65
C ALA A 93 -3.95 -35.72 6.11
N PRO A 94 -2.90 -36.19 5.41
CA PRO A 94 -1.53 -35.82 5.73
C PRO A 94 -1.32 -34.32 5.54
N ARG A 95 -0.53 -33.70 6.42
CA ARG A 95 -0.18 -32.27 6.32
C ARG A 95 0.40 -32.00 4.92
N PRO A 96 0.03 -30.90 4.25
CA PRO A 96 0.58 -30.57 2.95
C PRO A 96 2.10 -30.37 3.08
N ILE A 97 2.84 -31.32 2.51
CA ILE A 97 4.30 -31.28 2.39
C ILE A 97 4.61 -30.28 1.28
N GLY A 98 5.12 -29.10 1.63
CA GLY A 98 5.50 -28.09 0.63
C GLY A 98 5.43 -26.61 1.04
N LEU A 99 5.09 -26.27 2.30
CA LEU A 99 5.23 -24.91 2.82
C LEU A 99 6.46 -24.77 3.72
N GLU A 100 7.60 -25.30 3.28
CA GLU A 100 8.88 -24.88 3.85
C GLU A 100 9.16 -23.46 3.34
N THR A 101 8.75 -22.46 4.11
CA THR A 101 9.38 -21.15 4.08
C THR A 101 10.85 -21.37 4.41
N ARG A 102 11.67 -21.61 3.38
CA ARG A 102 13.13 -21.55 3.50
C ARG A 102 13.48 -20.19 4.10
N PRO A 103 14.18 -20.12 5.24
CA PRO A 103 14.68 -18.85 5.72
C PRO A 103 15.66 -18.31 4.68
N LEU A 104 15.46 -17.07 4.24
CA LEU A 104 16.43 -16.36 3.43
C LEU A 104 17.62 -16.04 4.32
N HIS A 105 18.77 -16.66 4.03
CA HIS A 105 20.06 -16.34 4.62
C HIS A 105 20.68 -15.14 3.91
#